data_AF-A0A182J7W8-F1
#
_entry.id   AF-A0A182J7W8-F1
#
_cell.length_a   1.000
_cell.length_b   1.000
_cell.length_c   1.000
_cell.angle_alpha   90.00
_cell.angle_beta   90.00
_cell.angle_gamma   90.00
#
_symmetry.space_group_name_H-M   'P 1'
#
loop_
_entity.id
_entity.type
_entity.pdbx_description
1 polymer ?
#
loop_
_entity_poly.entity_id
_entity_poly.type
_entity_poly.pdbx_seq_one_letter_code
_entity_poly.pdbx_strand_id
1 'polypeptide(L)'
;LPRLADTRHIIKHYGVNTAFTMELEELLSIIYSISTDDFFEIVTEVPFEYCQKKGCYYKTKAFMKNLQSFHAKHLERIVDADEYCFSVCHRIVNTLLEQYFGSNEVVKNMTCKLFLFLQPWVKQMSNDTKKKL
;
A
#
# COMPACT_ATOMS: atom_id res chain seq x y z
N LEU A 1 -8.23 -21.37 -0.06
CA LEU A 1 -7.66 -20.04 -0.38
C LEU A 1 -7.90 -19.13 0.83
N PRO A 2 -6.94 -18.28 1.22
CA PRO A 2 -7.13 -17.30 2.30
C PRO A 2 -8.37 -16.45 2.03
N ARG A 3 -9.18 -16.17 3.05
CA ARG A 3 -10.31 -15.24 2.93
C ARG A 3 -9.76 -13.81 2.92
N LEU A 4 -10.50 -12.85 2.35
CA LEU A 4 -10.11 -11.42 2.34
C LEU A 4 -9.70 -10.89 3.73
N ALA A 5 -10.39 -11.33 4.79
CA ALA A 5 -10.06 -10.99 6.17
C ALA A 5 -8.68 -11.52 6.61
N ASP A 6 -8.30 -12.72 6.15
CA ASP A 6 -6.99 -13.33 6.42
C ASP A 6 -5.89 -12.56 5.70
N THR A 7 -6.13 -12.18 4.42
CA THR A 7 -5.22 -11.35 3.62
C THR A 7 -4.95 -9.99 4.27
N ARG A 8 -5.99 -9.34 4.80
CA ARG A 8 -5.86 -8.08 5.54
C ARG A 8 -5.01 -8.22 6.79
N HIS A 9 -5.15 -9.32 7.53
CA HIS A 9 -4.33 -9.58 8.70
C HIS A 9 -2.86 -9.82 8.32
N ILE A 10 -2.60 -10.63 7.28
CA ILE A 10 -1.27 -10.91 6.75
C ILE A 10 -0.56 -9.60 6.34
N ILE A 11 -1.21 -8.77 5.51
CA ILE A 11 -0.66 -7.49 5.03
C ILE A 11 -0.34 -6.54 6.20
N LYS A 12 -1.20 -6.46 7.22
CA LYS A 12 -0.95 -5.59 8.39
C LYS A 12 0.23 -6.02 9.23
N HIS A 13 0.46 -7.33 9.35
CA HIS A 13 1.55 -7.88 10.15
C HIS A 13 2.88 -7.98 9.39
N TYR A 14 2.84 -7.87 8.06
CA TYR A 14 4.04 -7.88 7.24
C TYR A 14 5.02 -6.75 7.58
N GLY A 15 6.26 -7.14 7.91
CA GLY A 15 7.33 -6.26 8.33
C GLY A 15 7.12 -5.56 9.69
N VAL A 16 6.09 -5.98 10.45
CA VAL A 16 5.96 -5.72 11.89
C VAL A 16 6.35 -6.97 12.67
N ASN A 17 5.89 -8.14 12.22
CA ASN A 17 6.26 -9.42 12.82
C ASN A 17 7.50 -9.98 12.11
N THR A 18 8.65 -9.94 12.78
CA THR A 18 9.91 -10.42 12.20
C THR A 18 10.07 -11.94 12.30
N ALA A 19 9.37 -12.60 13.24
CA ALA A 19 9.50 -14.03 13.49
C ALA A 19 8.98 -14.91 12.35
N PHE A 20 8.03 -14.39 11.55
CA PHE A 20 7.39 -15.11 10.44
C PHE A 20 7.58 -14.37 9.11
N THR A 21 8.72 -13.68 8.94
CA THR A 21 8.92 -12.81 7.77
C THR A 21 8.84 -13.59 6.46
N MET A 22 9.47 -14.77 6.39
CA MET A 22 9.52 -15.56 5.16
C MET A 22 8.13 -16.11 4.81
N GLU A 23 7.42 -16.66 5.81
CA GLU A 23 6.08 -17.21 5.64
C GLU A 23 5.08 -16.13 5.23
N LEU A 24 5.19 -14.92 5.80
CA LEU A 24 4.37 -13.79 5.39
C LEU A 24 4.69 -13.33 3.96
N GLU A 25 5.97 -13.30 3.55
CA GLU A 25 6.35 -12.96 2.17
C GLU A 25 5.83 -14.00 1.15
N GLU A 26 5.91 -15.29 1.47
CA GLU A 26 5.34 -16.37 0.64
C GLU A 26 3.82 -16.24 0.50
N LEU A 27 3.12 -16.01 1.62
CA LEU A 27 1.67 -15.81 1.61
C LEU A 27 1.28 -14.58 0.77
N LEU A 28 2.01 -13.47 0.90
CA LEU A 28 1.77 -12.27 0.10
C LEU A 28 1.98 -12.53 -1.40
N SER A 29 3.00 -13.30 -1.76
CA SER A 29 3.26 -13.67 -3.16
C SER A 29 2.14 -14.54 -3.72
N ILE A 30 1.66 -15.50 -2.92
CA ILE A 30 0.50 -16.33 -3.26
C ILE A 30 -0.74 -15.46 -3.47
N ILE A 31 -1.05 -14.57 -2.51
CA ILE A 31 -2.18 -13.63 -2.60
C ILE A 31 -2.11 -12.81 -3.88
N TYR A 32 -0.95 -12.19 -4.16
CA TYR A 32 -0.74 -11.39 -5.37
C TYR A 32 -0.99 -12.21 -6.63
N SER A 33 -0.50 -13.45 -6.70
CA SER A 33 -0.68 -14.32 -7.86
C SER A 33 -2.12 -14.80 -8.08
N ILE A 34 -2.91 -14.91 -7.00
CA ILE A 34 -4.31 -15.36 -7.07
C ILE A 34 -5.24 -14.21 -7.45
N SER A 35 -5.09 -13.05 -6.80
CA SER A 35 -5.89 -11.86 -7.06
C SER A 35 -5.04 -10.61 -6.81
N THR A 36 -4.55 -10.02 -7.89
CA THR A 36 -3.84 -8.73 -7.86
C THR A 36 -4.76 -7.61 -7.37
N ASP A 37 -6.05 -7.67 -7.73
CA ASP A 37 -7.04 -6.69 -7.29
C ASP A 37 -7.25 -6.71 -5.78
N ASP A 38 -7.47 -7.89 -5.18
CA ASP A 38 -7.64 -8.04 -3.72
C ASP A 38 -6.38 -7.59 -2.98
N PHE A 39 -5.20 -7.94 -3.51
CA PHE A 39 -3.92 -7.52 -2.94
C PHE A 39 -3.85 -5.99 -2.89
N PHE A 40 -4.10 -5.34 -4.03
CA PHE A 40 -3.98 -3.89 -4.12
C PHE A 40 -5.10 -3.18 -3.36
N GLU A 41 -6.32 -3.71 -3.30
CA GLU A 41 -7.41 -3.19 -2.48
C GLU A 41 -6.96 -3.11 -1.01
N ILE A 42 -6.45 -4.21 -0.47
CA ILE A 42 -6.06 -4.27 0.93
C ILE A 42 -4.80 -3.43 1.21
N VAL A 43 -3.81 -3.44 0.31
CA VAL A 43 -2.64 -2.54 0.39
C VAL A 43 -3.07 -1.08 0.45
N THR A 44 -4.15 -0.74 -0.27
CA THR A 44 -4.68 0.61 -0.32
C THR A 44 -5.41 0.98 0.97
N GLU A 45 -6.16 0.07 1.59
CA GLU A 45 -6.93 0.35 2.82
C GLU A 45 -6.06 0.50 4.08
N VAL A 46 -5.00 -0.29 4.22
CA VAL A 46 -4.18 -0.35 5.45
C VAL A 46 -3.58 1.01 5.85
N PRO A 47 -2.99 1.81 4.93
CA PRO A 47 -2.54 3.17 5.20
C PRO A 47 -3.62 4.06 5.80
N PHE A 48 -4.87 3.98 5.32
CA PHE A 48 -5.99 4.78 5.83
C PHE A 48 -6.32 4.38 7.27
N GLU A 49 -6.42 3.08 7.54
CA GLU A 49 -6.67 2.59 8.89
C GLU A 49 -5.58 3.04 9.89
N TYR A 50 -4.32 3.07 9.45
CA TYR A 50 -3.24 3.58 10.27
C TYR A 50 -3.37 5.08 10.50
N CYS A 51 -3.71 5.85 9.48
CA CYS A 51 -3.90 7.29 9.55
C CYS A 51 -5.06 7.75 10.44
N GLN A 52 -6.03 6.88 10.75
CA GLN A 52 -7.09 7.10 11.74
C GLN A 52 -6.61 7.03 13.21
N LYS A 53 -5.45 6.43 13.50
CA LYS A 53 -4.96 6.18 14.86
C LYS A 53 -3.88 7.19 15.29
N LYS A 54 -3.76 7.47 16.60
CA LYS A 54 -2.65 8.28 17.15
C LYS A 54 -1.30 7.58 16.84
N GLY A 55 -0.29 8.35 16.42
CA GLY A 55 1.01 7.80 16.01
C GLY A 55 1.04 7.14 14.64
N CYS A 56 0.11 7.51 13.75
CA CYS A 56 -0.04 6.92 12.42
C CYS A 56 1.20 7.03 11.52
N TYR A 57 1.96 8.11 11.68
CA TYR A 57 2.98 8.48 10.70
C TYR A 57 4.06 7.40 10.53
N TYR A 58 4.58 6.89 11.66
CA TYR A 58 5.66 5.91 11.64
C TYR A 58 5.18 4.55 11.12
N LYS A 59 3.95 4.14 11.47
CA LYS A 59 3.36 2.88 11.02
C LYS A 59 3.07 2.88 9.52
N THR A 60 2.45 3.94 9.01
CA THR A 60 2.18 4.09 7.58
C THR A 60 3.48 4.14 6.79
N LYS A 61 4.48 4.94 7.25
CA LYS A 61 5.78 5.01 6.58
C LYS A 61 6.51 3.66 6.54
N ALA A 62 6.53 2.93 7.65
CA ALA A 62 7.16 1.61 7.71
C ALA A 62 6.45 0.61 6.80
N PHE A 63 5.11 0.57 6.83
CA PHE A 63 4.30 -0.27 5.97
C PHE A 63 4.59 -0.05 4.49
N MET A 64 4.58 1.22 4.05
CA MET A 64 4.90 1.57 2.68
C MET A 64 6.32 1.12 2.29
N LYS A 65 7.32 1.34 3.16
CA LYS A 65 8.69 0.88 2.89
C LYS A 65 8.78 -0.66 2.77
N ASN A 66 8.04 -1.39 3.59
CA ASN A 66 8.00 -2.84 3.54
C ASN A 66 7.38 -3.33 2.22
N LEU A 67 6.30 -2.68 1.75
CA LEU A 67 5.71 -3.01 0.45
C LEU A 67 6.65 -2.78 -0.74
N GLN A 68 7.45 -1.71 -0.72
CA GLN A 68 8.50 -1.51 -1.75
C GLN A 68 9.55 -2.62 -1.68
N SER A 69 9.95 -3.00 -0.47
CA SER A 69 10.94 -4.06 -0.26
C SER A 69 10.40 -5.43 -0.71
N PHE A 70 9.10 -5.69 -0.49
CA PHE A 70 8.43 -6.89 -0.97
C PHE A 70 8.44 -6.96 -2.51
N HIS A 71 8.08 -5.87 -3.19
CA HIS A 71 8.13 -5.81 -4.65
C HIS A 71 9.53 -6.11 -5.18
N ALA A 72 10.55 -5.41 -4.68
CA ALA A 72 11.94 -5.60 -5.12
C ALA A 72 12.45 -7.03 -4.92
N LYS A 73 12.02 -7.72 -3.85
CA LYS A 73 12.45 -9.09 -3.58
C LYS A 73 11.69 -10.15 -4.38
N HIS A 74 10.37 -9.98 -4.52
CA HIS A 74 9.47 -11.08 -4.88
C HIS A 74 8.70 -10.84 -6.17
N LEU A 75 8.48 -9.59 -6.56
CA LEU A 75 7.61 -9.26 -7.69
C LEU A 75 8.33 -8.57 -8.85
N GLU A 76 9.56 -8.06 -8.68
CA GLU A 76 10.27 -7.28 -9.70
C GLU A 76 10.45 -8.03 -11.04
N ARG A 77 10.48 -9.37 -11.01
CA ARG A 77 10.54 -10.20 -12.22
C ARG A 77 9.20 -10.33 -12.96
N ILE A 78 8.11 -9.95 -12.32
CA ILE A 78 6.72 -10.16 -12.77
C ILE A 78 6.06 -8.83 -13.11
N VAL A 79 6.33 -7.78 -12.33
CA VAL A 79 5.80 -6.44 -12.52
C VAL A 79 6.92 -5.42 -12.36
N ASP A 80 7.03 -4.51 -13.32
CA ASP A 80 8.02 -3.44 -13.29
C ASP A 80 7.80 -2.52 -12.07
N ALA A 81 8.89 -1.96 -11.53
CA ALA A 81 8.82 -1.08 -10.37
C ALA A 81 7.95 0.16 -10.62
N ASP A 82 7.97 0.71 -11.83
CA ASP A 82 7.19 1.87 -12.23
C ASP A 82 5.69 1.53 -12.27
N GLU A 83 5.34 0.38 -12.87
CA GLU A 83 3.96 -0.12 -12.93
C GLU A 83 3.40 -0.46 -11.53
N TYR A 84 4.21 -1.12 -10.70
CA TYR A 84 3.84 -1.45 -9.33
C TYR A 84 3.62 -0.19 -8.49
N CYS A 85 4.56 0.76 -8.55
CA CYS A 85 4.43 2.02 -7.84
C CYS A 85 3.21 2.79 -8.32
N PHE A 86 2.97 2.85 -9.64
CA PHE A 86 1.81 3.51 -10.21
C PHE A 86 0.52 2.89 -9.69
N SER A 87 0.41 1.56 -9.70
CA SER A 87 -0.77 0.83 -9.24
C SER A 87 -1.12 1.14 -7.78
N VAL A 88 -0.11 1.14 -6.90
CA VAL A 88 -0.29 1.50 -5.48
C VAL A 88 -0.70 2.95 -5.32
N CYS A 89 0.03 3.88 -5.96
CA CYS A 89 -0.26 5.31 -5.84
C CYS A 89 -1.63 5.67 -6.41
N HIS A 90 -1.96 5.21 -7.62
CA HIS A 90 -3.21 5.50 -8.30
C HIS A 90 -4.41 5.01 -7.50
N ARG A 91 -4.36 3.79 -6.93
CA ARG A 91 -5.44 3.28 -6.09
C ARG A 91 -5.58 4.07 -4.79
N ILE A 92 -4.49 4.37 -4.10
CA ILE A 92 -4.54 5.23 -2.91
C ILE A 92 -5.13 6.60 -3.25
N VAL A 93 -4.70 7.23 -4.34
CA VAL A 93 -5.25 8.53 -4.77
C VAL A 93 -6.75 8.43 -5.08
N ASN A 94 -7.20 7.42 -5.81
CA ASN A 94 -8.62 7.25 -6.13
C ASN A 94 -9.45 7.02 -4.87
N THR A 95 -9.01 6.14 -3.97
CA THR A 95 -9.68 5.94 -2.67
C THR A 95 -9.68 7.21 -1.82
N LEU A 96 -8.61 8.01 -1.86
CA LEU A 96 -8.55 9.30 -1.18
C LEU A 96 -9.58 10.27 -1.76
N LEU A 97 -9.68 10.38 -3.08
CA LEU A 97 -10.61 11.27 -3.75
C LEU A 97 -12.06 10.88 -3.44
N GLU A 98 -12.40 9.60 -3.55
CA GLU A 98 -13.72 9.06 -3.21
C GLU A 98 -14.12 9.39 -1.77
N GLN A 99 -13.19 9.25 -0.82
CA GLN A 99 -13.45 9.56 0.59
C GLN A 99 -13.38 11.05 0.91
N TYR A 100 -12.70 11.86 0.10
CA TYR A 100 -12.49 13.29 0.37
C TYR A 100 -13.74 14.11 0.06
N PHE A 101 -14.45 13.80 -1.03
CA PHE A 101 -15.66 14.52 -1.42
C PHE A 101 -16.81 14.23 -0.45
N GLY A 102 -17.20 15.23 0.35
CA GLY A 102 -18.26 15.12 1.37
C GLY A 102 -17.76 14.88 2.80
N SER A 103 -16.44 14.89 3.01
CA SER A 103 -15.84 14.52 4.29
C SER A 103 -15.53 15.69 5.23
N ASN A 104 -15.45 15.39 6.53
CA ASN A 104 -15.15 16.35 7.58
C ASN A 104 -13.65 16.72 7.62
N GLU A 105 -13.30 17.74 8.41
CA GLU A 105 -11.94 18.27 8.53
C GLU A 105 -10.89 17.23 8.99
N VAL A 106 -11.32 16.21 9.73
CA VAL A 106 -10.43 15.13 10.18
C VAL A 106 -10.01 14.26 9.00
N VAL A 107 -10.95 13.91 8.12
CA VAL A 107 -10.67 13.12 6.90
C VAL A 107 -9.79 13.93 5.95
N LYS A 108 -10.06 15.23 5.76
CA LYS A 108 -9.21 16.09 4.92
C LYS A 108 -7.77 16.15 5.41
N ASN A 109 -7.56 16.34 6.71
CA ASN A 109 -6.22 16.35 7.30
C ASN A 109 -5.52 14.98 7.20
N MET A 110 -6.28 13.89 7.25
CA MET A 110 -5.78 12.53 7.04
C MET A 110 -5.29 12.32 5.61
N THR A 111 -6.09 12.77 4.64
CA THR A 111 -5.79 12.71 3.22
C THR A 111 -4.50 13.46 2.90
N CYS A 112 -4.33 14.68 3.41
CA CYS A 112 -3.10 15.45 3.28
C CYS A 112 -1.86 14.70 3.80
N LYS A 113 -1.98 13.96 4.90
CA LYS A 113 -0.87 13.16 5.44
C LYS A 113 -0.55 11.95 4.57
N LEU A 114 -1.56 11.32 3.97
CA LEU A 114 -1.36 10.17 3.07
C LEU A 114 -0.59 10.56 1.81
N PHE A 115 -0.85 11.74 1.24
CA PHE A 115 -0.06 12.28 0.13
C PHE A 115 1.44 12.43 0.45
N LEU A 116 1.79 12.76 1.69
CA LEU A 116 3.20 12.84 2.10
C LEU A 116 3.90 11.47 2.08
N PHE A 117 3.18 10.37 2.32
CA PHE A 117 3.75 9.02 2.22
C PHE A 117 3.86 8.52 0.78
N LEU A 118 3.05 9.05 -0.14
CA LEU A 118 3.13 8.73 -1.56
C LEU A 118 4.29 9.45 -2.25
N GLN A 119 4.70 10.63 -1.77
CA GLN A 119 5.75 11.43 -2.42
C GLN A 119 7.05 10.64 -2.74
N PRO A 120 7.61 9.80 -1.84
CA PRO A 120 8.79 9.01 -2.15
C PRO A 120 8.57 7.99 -3.27
N TRP A 121 7.36 7.43 -3.37
CA TRP A 121 7.00 6.46 -4.41
C TRP A 121 6.84 7.16 -5.75
N VAL A 122 6.12 8.28 -5.77
CA VAL A 122 5.98 9.10 -6.98
C VAL A 122 7.34 9.56 -7.47
N LYS A 123 8.28 9.94 -6.60
CA LYS A 123 9.63 10.36 -7.02
C LYS A 123 10.39 9.28 -7.79
N GLN A 124 10.20 8.00 -7.43
CA GLN A 124 10.87 6.86 -8.07
C GLN A 124 10.31 6.53 -9.45
N MET A 125 9.09 6.98 -9.77
CA MET A 125 8.47 6.74 -11.06
C MET A 125 9.16 7.48 -12.20
N SER A 126 9.03 6.96 -13.42
CA SER A 126 9.41 7.67 -14.63
C SER A 126 8.56 8.92 -14.83
N ASN A 127 9.07 9.89 -15.60
CA ASN A 127 8.30 11.11 -15.90
C ASN A 127 7.03 10.83 -16.70
N ASP A 128 7.03 9.77 -17.53
CA ASP A 128 5.85 9.41 -18.32
C ASP A 128 4.78 8.74 -17.47
N THR A 129 5.17 7.93 -16.48
CA THR A 129 4.23 7.35 -15.51
C THR A 129 3.69 8.41 -14.55
N LYS A 130 4.52 9.36 -14.10
CA LYS A 130 4.08 10.50 -13.28
C LYS A 130 2.98 11.34 -13.94
N LYS A 131 3.00 11.50 -15.27
CA LYS A 131 1.97 12.26 -16.00
C LYS A 131 0.61 11.56 -16.07
N LYS A 132 0.59 10.23 -15.85
CA LYS A 132 -0.64 9.42 -15.87
C LYS A 132 -1.35 9.39 -14.51
N LEU A 133 -0.64 9.77 -13.44
CA LEU A 133 -1.13 9.81 -12.06
C LEU A 133 -1.81 11.15 -11.78
#